data_AF-A0A7X1ZIZ4-F1
#
_entry.id   AF-A0A7X1ZIZ4-F1
#
_cell.length_a   1.000
_cell.length_b   1.000
_cell.length_c   1.000
_cell.angle_alpha   90.00
_cell.angle_beta   90.00
_cell.angle_gamma   90.00
#
_symmetry.space_group_name_H-M   'P 1'
#
loop_
_entity.id
_entity.type
_entity.pdbx_description
1 polymer ?
#
loop_
_entity_poly.entity_id
_entity_poly.type
_entity_poly.pdbx_seq_one_letter_code
_entity_poly.pdbx_strand_id
1 'polypeptide(L)'
;MDKMIAFCGIVCTECPAFLATQKDDHNERMKVAELWSKEFKAEIKPEDINCDGCLSENGRLFGHCKVCEIRKCAQEKGIKNCAYCDDYACEKLSKFFGMASDAKATLEEIRKSL
;
A
#
# COMPACT_ATOMS: atom_id res chain seq x y z
N MET A 1 5.44 9.83 -14.03
CA MET A 1 5.53 8.47 -13.45
C MET A 1 4.16 7.84 -13.58
N ASP A 2 4.09 6.61 -14.06
CA ASP A 2 2.81 5.92 -14.26
C ASP A 2 2.19 5.54 -12.91
N LYS A 3 0.86 5.54 -12.85
CA LYS A 3 0.10 5.25 -11.62
C LYS A 3 0.37 3.81 -11.16
N MET A 4 0.89 3.64 -9.95
CA MET A 4 1.11 2.32 -9.34
C MET A 4 -0.01 2.01 -8.35
N ILE A 5 -0.75 0.93 -8.60
CA ILE A 5 -1.83 0.47 -7.73
C ILE A 5 -1.36 -0.77 -6.97
N ALA A 6 -1.30 -0.69 -5.65
CA ALA A 6 -0.93 -1.79 -4.77
C ALA A 6 -1.90 -2.97 -4.89
N PHE A 7 -1.49 -4.15 -4.40
CA PHE A 7 -2.37 -5.32 -4.34
C PHE A 7 -3.72 -5.04 -3.69
N CYS A 8 -3.73 -4.25 -2.61
CA CYS A 8 -4.95 -3.87 -1.88
C CYS A 8 -5.76 -2.71 -2.48
N GLY A 9 -5.29 -2.08 -3.55
CA GLY A 9 -5.96 -0.94 -4.18
C GLY A 9 -5.44 0.45 -3.81
N ILE A 10 -4.56 0.57 -2.81
CA ILE A 10 -3.89 1.85 -2.51
C ILE A 10 -3.08 2.31 -3.73
N VAL A 11 -3.19 3.58 -4.09
CA VAL A 11 -2.35 4.18 -5.13
C VAL A 11 -0.99 4.54 -4.52
N CYS A 12 0.03 3.71 -4.75
CA CYS A 12 1.37 3.92 -4.20
C CYS A 12 1.98 5.25 -4.65
N THR A 13 1.73 5.69 -5.87
CA THR A 13 2.26 6.96 -6.39
C THR A 13 1.66 8.21 -5.73
N GLU A 14 0.61 8.05 -4.93
CA GLU A 14 -0.01 9.11 -4.14
C GLU A 14 0.27 8.93 -2.63
N CYS A 15 0.93 7.84 -2.24
CA CYS A 15 1.24 7.53 -0.85
C CYS A 15 2.37 8.44 -0.32
N PRO A 16 2.20 9.10 0.85
CA PRO A 16 3.23 9.98 1.42
C PRO A 16 4.58 9.29 1.64
N ALA A 17 4.59 8.02 2.06
CA ALA A 17 5.83 7.26 2.25
C ALA A 17 6.59 7.05 0.93
N PHE A 18 5.86 6.72 -0.14
CA PHE A 18 6.43 6.58 -1.47
C PHE A 18 6.99 7.92 -1.97
N LEU A 19 6.19 8.99 -1.89
CA LEU A 19 6.59 10.32 -2.35
C LEU A 19 7.83 10.84 -1.62
N ALA A 20 7.88 10.73 -0.29
CA ALA A 20 9.04 11.11 0.51
C ALA A 20 10.29 10.30 0.15
N THR A 21 10.10 9.01 -0.16
CA THR A 21 11.19 8.12 -0.58
C THR A 21 11.74 8.48 -1.96
N GLN A 22 10.87 8.80 -2.93
CA GLN A 22 11.30 9.16 -4.29
C GLN A 22 11.97 10.53 -4.35
N LYS A 23 11.57 11.47 -3.50
CA LYS A 23 12.23 12.79 -3.36
C LYS A 23 13.53 12.74 -2.56
N ASP A 24 13.79 11.61 -1.90
CA ASP A 24 14.82 11.47 -0.89
C ASP A 24 14.76 12.52 0.23
N ASP A 25 13.55 12.95 0.62
CA ASP A 25 13.35 14.03 1.59
C ASP A 25 13.20 13.47 3.02
N HIS A 26 14.21 13.70 3.86
CA HIS A 26 14.17 13.26 5.26
C HIS A 26 13.13 14.02 6.10
N ASN A 27 12.87 15.30 5.83
CA ASN A 27 11.86 16.08 6.54
C ASN A 27 10.44 15.59 6.22
N GLU A 28 10.18 15.21 4.96
CA GLU A 28 8.90 14.57 4.60
C GLU A 28 8.75 13.22 5.31
N ARG A 29 9.82 12.40 5.39
CA ARG A 29 9.79 11.14 6.15
C ARG A 29 9.46 11.37 7.64
N MET A 30 10.06 12.39 8.27
CA MET A 30 9.75 12.75 9.66
C MET A 30 8.27 13.12 9.85
N LYS A 31 7.71 13.96 8.97
CA LYS A 31 6.30 14.37 9.05
C LYS A 31 5.35 13.18 8.90
N VAL A 32 5.62 12.29 7.95
CA VAL A 32 4.81 11.08 7.73
C VAL A 32 4.91 10.16 8.94
N ALA A 33 6.11 9.92 9.46
CA ALA A 33 6.33 9.11 10.65
C ALA A 33 5.58 9.64 11.87
N GLU A 34 5.63 10.95 12.13
CA GLU A 34 4.89 11.59 13.23
C GLU A 34 3.37 11.46 13.06
N LEU A 35 2.86 11.74 11.87
CA LEU A 35 1.43 11.64 11.56
C LEU A 35 0.91 10.22 11.78
N TRP A 36 1.58 9.24 11.16
CA TRP A 36 1.17 7.84 11.22
C TRP A 36 1.36 7.25 12.61
N SER A 37 2.36 7.69 13.37
CA SER A 37 2.52 7.26 14.77
C SER A 37 1.31 7.64 15.62
N LYS A 38 0.79 8.86 15.42
CA LYS A 38 -0.41 9.35 16.11
C LYS A 38 -1.67 8.62 15.66
N GLU A 39 -1.84 8.47 14.34
CA GLU A 39 -3.02 7.85 13.74
C GLU A 39 -3.15 6.37 14.11
N PHE A 40 -2.05 5.61 14.00
CA PHE A 40 -2.04 4.17 14.27
C PHE A 40 -1.67 3.82 15.71
N LYS A 41 -1.41 4.82 16.56
CA LYS A 41 -0.99 4.65 17.96
C LYS A 41 0.18 3.67 18.09
N ALA A 42 1.18 3.84 17.23
CA ALA A 42 2.38 3.01 17.13
C ALA A 42 3.62 3.88 17.02
N GLU A 43 4.79 3.39 17.43
CA GLU A 43 6.05 4.08 17.19
C GLU A 43 6.50 3.81 15.75
N ILE A 44 6.44 4.82 14.88
CA ILE A 44 6.93 4.76 13.50
C ILE A 44 8.06 5.78 13.38
N LYS A 45 9.24 5.34 12.95
CA LYS A 45 10.41 6.20 12.80
C LYS A 45 10.56 6.67 11.35
N PRO A 46 11.25 7.80 11.10
CA PRO A 46 11.51 8.27 9.73
C PRO A 46 12.18 7.22 8.85
N GLU A 47 13.03 6.37 9.44
CA GLU A 47 13.73 5.28 8.74
C GLU A 47 12.77 4.18 8.25
N ASP A 48 11.62 4.04 8.90
CA ASP A 48 10.58 3.07 8.53
C ASP A 48 9.81 3.50 7.28
N ILE A 49 9.79 4.80 6.96
CA ILE A 49 8.98 5.41 5.87
C ILE A 49 9.55 5.11 4.46
N ASN A 50 10.70 4.45 4.36
CA ASN A 50 11.32 4.12 3.07
C ASN A 50 10.52 3.07 2.28
N CYS A 51 9.92 3.47 1.16
CA CYS A 51 9.04 2.62 0.34
C CYS A 51 9.14 2.93 -1.15
N ASP A 52 9.45 1.91 -1.96
CA ASP A 52 9.51 1.97 -3.43
C ASP A 52 8.24 1.38 -4.09
N GLY A 53 7.18 1.19 -3.30
CA GLY A 53 5.86 0.76 -3.78
C GLY A 53 5.58 -0.72 -3.59
N CYS A 54 4.30 -1.05 -3.41
CA CYS A 54 3.85 -2.37 -2.97
C CYS A 54 4.16 -3.50 -3.98
N LEU A 55 4.17 -3.17 -5.27
CA LEU A 55 4.48 -4.10 -6.36
C LEU A 55 5.98 -4.28 -6.61
N SER A 56 6.84 -3.56 -5.88
CA SER A 56 8.29 -3.73 -6.01
C SER A 56 8.72 -5.08 -5.47
N GLU A 57 9.51 -5.83 -6.26
CA GLU A 57 10.03 -7.14 -5.89
C GLU A 57 11.28 -7.04 -5.00
N ASN A 58 12.16 -6.07 -5.29
CA ASN A 58 13.47 -5.90 -4.64
C ASN A 58 13.70 -4.49 -4.07
N GLY A 59 12.64 -3.68 -3.93
CA GLY A 59 12.72 -2.32 -3.41
C GLY A 59 12.59 -2.23 -1.90
N ARG A 60 12.84 -1.03 -1.38
CA ARG A 60 12.53 -0.67 0.01
C ARG A 60 11.04 -0.75 0.22
N LEU A 61 10.62 -1.17 1.41
CA LEU A 61 9.22 -1.25 1.79
C LEU A 61 9.03 -0.62 3.16
N PHE A 62 7.95 0.16 3.27
CA PHE A 62 7.46 0.62 4.55
C PHE A 62 7.26 -0.56 5.50
N GLY A 63 7.62 -0.41 6.77
CA GLY A 63 7.69 -1.51 7.75
C GLY A 63 6.47 -2.44 7.74
N HIS A 64 5.26 -1.89 7.75
CA HIS A 64 4.03 -2.70 7.72
C HIS A 64 3.84 -3.49 6.41
N CYS A 65 4.27 -2.95 5.27
CA CYS A 65 4.17 -3.64 3.98
C CYS A 65 5.01 -4.93 3.93
N LYS A 66 6.03 -5.07 4.79
CA LYS A 66 6.84 -6.29 4.91
C LYS A 66 6.07 -7.46 5.53
N VAL A 67 5.06 -7.18 6.35
CA VAL A 67 4.24 -8.19 7.05
C VAL A 67 2.79 -8.24 6.56
N CYS A 68 2.47 -7.52 5.49
CA CYS A 68 1.11 -7.41 4.97
C CYS A 68 0.64 -8.72 4.33
N GLU A 69 -0.38 -9.35 4.93
CA GLU A 69 -0.94 -10.62 4.44
C GLU A 69 -1.61 -10.50 3.06
N ILE A 70 -2.19 -9.34 2.73
CA ILE A 70 -2.80 -9.10 1.42
C ILE A 70 -1.72 -9.11 0.33
N ARG A 71 -0.59 -8.43 0.58
CA ARG A 71 0.57 -8.42 -0.32
C ARG A 71 1.13 -9.83 -0.50
N LYS A 72 1.40 -10.53 0.61
CA LYS A 72 1.92 -11.91 0.58
C LYS A 72 1.02 -12.83 -0.26
N CYS A 73 -0.28 -12.82 0.02
CA CYS A 73 -1.25 -13.66 -0.67
C CYS A 73 -1.34 -13.36 -2.17
N ALA A 74 -1.35 -12.08 -2.57
CA ALA A 74 -1.40 -11.71 -3.97
C ALA A 74 -0.12 -12.08 -4.73
N GLN A 75 1.05 -11.96 -4.09
CA GLN A 75 2.33 -12.42 -4.65
C GLN A 75 2.35 -13.93 -4.85
N GLU A 76 1.91 -14.71 -3.85
CA GLU A 76 1.80 -16.17 -3.95
C GLU A 76 0.85 -16.62 -5.07
N LYS A 77 -0.23 -15.85 -5.32
CA LYS A 77 -1.16 -16.10 -6.42
C LYS A 77 -0.67 -15.58 -7.78
N GLY A 78 0.43 -14.82 -7.83
CA GLY A 78 0.96 -14.24 -9.07
C GLY A 78 0.01 -13.25 -9.77
N ILE A 79 -0.89 -12.59 -9.03
CA ILE A 79 -1.87 -11.65 -9.60
C ILE A 79 -1.35 -10.21 -9.58
N LYS A 80 -1.76 -9.40 -10.57
CA LYS A 80 -1.33 -7.99 -10.69
C LYS A 80 -1.76 -7.13 -9.49
N ASN A 81 -3.00 -7.30 -9.05
CA ASN A 81 -3.56 -6.78 -7.81
C ASN A 81 -4.84 -7.57 -7.49
N CYS A 82 -5.45 -7.31 -6.34
CA CYS A 82 -6.61 -8.08 -5.90
C CYS A 82 -7.87 -7.89 -6.77
N ALA A 83 -7.91 -6.91 -7.69
CA ALA A 83 -8.98 -6.82 -8.68
C ALA A 83 -9.00 -8.05 -9.61
N TYR A 84 -7.87 -8.70 -9.84
CA TYR A 84 -7.76 -9.89 -10.69
C TYR A 84 -7.96 -11.20 -9.91
N CYS A 85 -8.34 -11.13 -8.63
CA CYS A 85 -8.57 -12.31 -7.81
C CYS A 85 -10.01 -12.81 -8.00
N ASP A 86 -10.18 -14.11 -8.21
CA ASP A 86 -11.50 -14.76 -8.31
C ASP A 86 -12.27 -14.70 -6.98
N ASP A 87 -11.55 -14.72 -5.86
CA ASP A 87 -12.14 -14.67 -4.51
C ASP A 87 -12.49 -13.23 -4.07
N TYR A 88 -12.44 -12.25 -4.96
CA TYR A 88 -12.70 -10.86 -4.60
C TYR A 88 -14.21 -10.62 -4.34
N ALA A 89 -14.64 -9.94 -3.27
CA ALA A 89 -13.86 -9.35 -2.19
C ALA A 89 -13.77 -10.28 -0.97
N CYS A 90 -12.62 -10.96 -0.80
CA CYS A 90 -12.42 -11.90 0.31
C CYS A 90 -12.38 -11.20 1.69
N GLU A 91 -12.42 -11.99 2.77
CA GLU A 91 -12.47 -11.48 4.15
C GLU A 91 -11.32 -10.51 4.48
N LYS A 92 -10.09 -10.81 4.03
CA LYS A 92 -8.90 -9.96 4.25
C LYS A 92 -9.10 -8.55 3.67
N LEU A 93 -9.62 -8.48 2.44
CA LEU A 93 -9.91 -7.22 1.76
C LEU A 93 -11.10 -6.51 2.40
N SER A 94 -12.16 -7.25 2.71
CA SER A 94 -13.36 -6.69 3.34
C SER A 94 -13.04 -6.00 4.68
N LYS A 95 -12.18 -6.59 5.51
CA LYS A 95 -11.69 -5.95 6.75
C LYS A 95 -10.88 -4.69 6.45
N PHE A 96 -9.97 -4.76 5.48
CA PHE A 96 -9.12 -3.63 5.10
C PHE A 96 -9.93 -2.44 4.55
N PHE A 97 -10.96 -2.70 3.74
CA PHE A 97 -11.81 -1.67 3.15
C PHE A 97 -12.63 -0.89 4.17
N GLY A 98 -12.87 -1.44 5.37
CA GLY A 98 -13.47 -0.69 6.47
C GLY A 98 -12.63 0.50 6.94
N MET A 99 -11.31 0.46 6.70
CA MET A 99 -10.37 1.53 7.03
C MET A 99 -9.90 2.32 5.80
N ALA A 100 -10.00 1.72 4.60
CA ALA A 100 -9.49 2.29 3.36
C ALA A 100 -10.52 2.13 2.21
N SER A 101 -11.62 2.89 2.28
CA SER A 101 -12.69 2.84 1.28
C SER A 101 -12.22 3.19 -0.14
N ASP A 102 -11.26 4.10 -0.26
CA ASP A 102 -10.73 4.55 -1.56
C ASP A 102 -9.95 3.44 -2.28
N ALA A 103 -9.30 2.56 -1.51
CA ALA A 103 -8.63 1.39 -2.05
C ALA A 103 -9.63 0.39 -2.64
N LYS A 104 -10.80 0.22 -1.99
CA LYS A 104 -11.92 -0.56 -2.54
C LYS A 104 -12.38 0.03 -3.87
N ALA A 105 -12.69 1.33 -3.89
CA ALA A 105 -13.17 2.00 -5.10
C ALA A 105 -12.18 1.83 -6.26
N THR A 106 -10.88 1.96 -5.99
CA THR A 106 -9.83 1.74 -6.99
C THR A 106 -9.84 0.32 -7.55
N LEU A 107 -10.00 -0.72 -6.71
CA LEU A 107 -10.07 -2.10 -7.21
C LEU A 107 -11.38 -2.37 -7.98
N GLU A 108 -12.52 -1.85 -7.53
CA GLU A 108 -13.79 -2.00 -8.25
C GLU A 108 -13.74 -1.36 -9.64
N GLU A 109 -13.15 -0.18 -9.76
CA GLU A 109 -12.94 0.49 -11.04
C GLU A 109 -12.10 -0.37 -12.00
N ILE A 110 -11.01 -0.98 -11.52
CA ILE A 110 -10.22 -1.91 -12.32
C ILE A 110 -11.08 -3.11 -12.74
N ARG A 111 -11.83 -3.72 -11.80
CA ARG A 111 -12.65 -4.92 -12.07
C ARG A 111 -13.71 -4.70 -13.14
N LYS A 112 -14.33 -3.52 -13.22
CA LYS A 112 -15.30 -3.19 -14.27
C LYS A 112 -14.70 -3.22 -15.68
N SER A 113 -13.37 -3.13 -15.79
CA SER A 113 -12.62 -3.12 -17.05
C SER A 113 -11.95 -4.46 -17.40
N LEU A 114 -12.14 -5.50 -16.58
CA LEU A 114 -11.64 -6.87 -16.82
C LEU A 114 -12.70 -7.71 -17.54
#